data_AF-A0A348TMW1-F1
#
_entry.id   AF-A0A348TMW1-F1
#
_cell.length_a   1.000
_cell.length_b   1.000
_cell.length_c   1.000
_cell.angle_alpha   90.00
_cell.angle_beta   90.00
_cell.angle_gamma   90.00
#
_symmetry.space_group_name_H-M   'P 1'
#
loop_
_entity.id
_entity.type
_entity.pdbx_description
1 polymer ?
#
loop_
_entity_poly.entity_id
_entity_poly.type
_entity_poly.pdbx_seq_one_letter_code
_entity_poly.pdbx_strand_id
1 'polypeptide(L)'
;MQGIPLPIKSTLEEKLSFQIHDFEFLSGGCISPAGCVHTNHGRFFIKWNKASAHPHMFSREADGLKLIAETKTVNVPEVILEGNAGNLSF
;
A
#
# COMPACT_ATOMS: atom_id res chain seq x y z
N MET A 1 -8.15 -17.46 6.90
CA MET A 1 -7.41 -16.66 5.91
C MET A 1 -7.42 -15.23 6.45
N GLN A 2 -6.28 -14.67 6.87
CA GLN A 2 -6.27 -13.30 7.42
C GLN A 2 -6.49 -12.32 6.26
N GLY A 3 -7.40 -11.36 6.40
CA GLY A 3 -7.59 -10.31 5.38
C GLY A 3 -6.59 -9.18 5.54
N ILE A 4 -6.77 -8.11 4.77
CA ILE A 4 -6.11 -6.83 5.01
C ILE A 4 -6.25 -6.42 6.50
N PRO A 5 -5.19 -5.92 7.16
CA PRO A 5 -5.28 -5.46 8.55
C PRO A 5 -6.37 -4.40 8.73
N LEU A 6 -7.23 -4.56 9.74
CA LEU A 6 -8.37 -3.65 9.99
C LEU A 6 -7.99 -2.17 10.07
N PRO A 7 -6.90 -1.76 10.76
CA PRO A 7 -6.51 -0.36 10.80
C PRO A 7 -6.21 0.22 9.41
N ILE A 8 -5.55 -0.58 8.55
CA ILE A 8 -5.26 -0.19 7.17
C ILE A 8 -6.58 -0.11 6.39
N LYS A 9 -7.43 -1.14 6.48
CA LYS A 9 -8.74 -1.17 5.81
C LYS A 9 -9.53 0.11 6.11
N SER A 10 -9.76 0.43 7.37
CA SER A 10 -10.52 1.62 7.77
C SER A 10 -9.89 2.91 7.26
N THR A 11 -8.56 3.01 7.28
CA THR A 11 -7.84 4.20 6.78
C THR A 11 -8.03 4.38 5.28
N LEU A 12 -7.97 3.30 4.49
CA LEU A 12 -8.19 3.35 3.05
C LEU A 12 -9.65 3.72 2.73
N GLU A 13 -10.61 3.11 3.41
CA GLU A 13 -12.03 3.38 3.20
C GLU A 13 -12.40 4.82 3.54
N GLU A 14 -11.83 5.38 4.62
CA GLU A 14 -12.04 6.78 5.02
C GLU A 14 -11.35 7.77 4.09
N LYS A 15 -10.02 7.64 3.89
CA LYS A 15 -9.23 8.66 3.20
C LYS A 15 -9.44 8.65 1.69
N LEU A 16 -9.72 7.49 1.10
CA LEU A 16 -9.88 7.34 -0.34
C LEU A 16 -11.35 7.19 -0.74
N SER A 17 -12.28 7.21 0.22
CA SER A 17 -13.71 6.89 -0.03
C SER A 17 -13.89 5.54 -0.73
N PHE A 18 -13.01 4.59 -0.42
CA PHE A 18 -13.06 3.25 -0.95
C PHE A 18 -14.08 2.41 -0.18
N GLN A 19 -14.67 1.44 -0.87
CA GLN A 19 -15.36 0.32 -0.24
C GLN A 19 -14.60 -0.94 -0.63
N ILE A 20 -13.98 -1.60 0.35
CA ILE A 20 -13.18 -2.80 0.10
C ILE A 20 -14.08 -4.02 0.24
N HIS A 21 -14.36 -4.65 -0.91
CA HIS A 21 -15.25 -5.81 -0.97
C HIS A 21 -14.50 -7.14 -1.08
N ASP A 22 -13.23 -7.14 -1.52
CA ASP A 22 -12.41 -8.35 -1.58
C ASP A 22 -10.91 -8.05 -1.36
N PHE A 23 -10.17 -9.08 -0.96
CA PHE A 23 -8.74 -9.00 -0.69
C PHE A 23 -8.02 -10.31 -1.00
N GLU A 24 -6.94 -10.21 -1.76
CA GLU A 24 -6.08 -11.34 -2.10
C GLU A 24 -4.64 -11.06 -1.64
N PHE A 25 -4.03 -12.02 -0.93
CA PHE A 25 -2.59 -11.96 -0.68
C PHE A 25 -1.81 -12.19 -1.97
N LEU A 26 -0.78 -11.39 -2.20
CA LEU A 26 0.13 -11.56 -3.31
C LEU A 26 1.46 -12.15 -2.81
N SER A 27 2.00 -13.10 -3.58
CA SER A 27 3.34 -13.65 -3.35
C SER A 27 4.43 -12.62 -3.70
N GLY A 28 5.67 -12.87 -3.25
CA GLY A 28 6.84 -12.04 -3.61
C GLY A 28 7.19 -10.95 -2.59
N GLY A 29 6.38 -10.79 -1.54
CA GLY A 29 6.70 -9.96 -0.38
C GLY A 29 7.68 -10.63 0.58
N CYS A 30 8.97 -10.73 0.23
CA CYS A 30 9.98 -11.32 1.13
C CYS A 30 10.24 -10.46 2.39
N ILE A 31 10.01 -9.15 2.30
CA ILE A 31 10.30 -8.17 3.36
C ILE A 31 9.00 -7.59 3.96
N SER A 32 8.03 -7.27 3.11
CA SER A 32 6.73 -6.72 3.50
C SER A 32 5.61 -7.58 2.92
N PRO A 33 4.60 -7.97 3.72
CA PRO A 33 3.34 -8.47 3.19
C PRO A 33 2.79 -7.56 2.09
N ALA A 34 2.21 -8.18 1.07
CA ALA A 34 1.62 -7.49 -0.07
C ALA A 34 0.28 -8.13 -0.45
N GLY A 35 -0.62 -7.33 -1.02
CA GLY A 35 -1.94 -7.79 -1.42
C GLY A 35 -2.57 -6.96 -2.53
N CYS A 36 -3.58 -7.56 -3.16
CA CYS A 36 -4.52 -6.90 -4.07
C CYS A 36 -5.80 -6.56 -3.30
N VAL A 37 -6.15 -5.28 -3.28
CA VAL A 37 -7.39 -4.78 -2.68
C VAL A 37 -8.38 -4.51 -3.79
N HIS A 38 -9.56 -5.14 -3.72
CA HIS A 38 -10.63 -4.91 -4.68
C HIS A 38 -11.64 -3.93 -4.10
N THR A 39 -11.85 -2.82 -4.80
CA THR A 39 -12.70 -1.72 -4.35
C THR A 39 -13.70 -1.32 -5.42
N ASN A 40 -14.66 -0.49 -5.02
CA ASN A 40 -15.56 0.22 -5.94
C ASN A 40 -14.83 1.14 -6.96
N HIS A 41 -13.53 1.39 -6.79
CA HIS A 41 -12.70 2.17 -7.71
C HIS A 41 -11.72 1.31 -8.52
N GLY A 42 -11.84 -0.02 -8.46
CA GLY A 42 -10.98 -0.96 -9.16
C GLY A 42 -10.04 -1.72 -8.23
N ARG A 43 -8.90 -2.18 -8.76
CA ARG A 43 -7.93 -3.00 -8.04
C ARG A 43 -6.70 -2.18 -7.70
N PHE A 44 -6.25 -2.27 -6.46
CA PHE A 44 -5.09 -1.56 -5.95
C PHE A 44 -4.10 -2.54 -5.34
N PHE A 45 -2.81 -2.24 -5.50
CA PHE A 45 -1.74 -2.95 -4.84
C PHE A 45 -1.41 -2.27 -3.51
N ILE A 46 -1.26 -3.04 -2.45
CA ILE A 46 -0.84 -2.53 -1.15
C ILE A 46 0.30 -3.38 -0.58
N LYS A 47 1.25 -2.71 0.06
CA LYS A 47 2.27 -3.31 0.92
C LYS A 47 2.08 -2.78 2.33
N TRP A 48 2.46 -3.54 3.34
CA TRP A 48 2.51 -3.03 4.70
C TRP A 48 3.59 -3.74 5.51
N ASN A 49 4.02 -3.12 6.61
CA ASN A 49 4.96 -3.70 7.56
C ASN A 49 4.73 -3.13 8.96
N LYS A 50 5.57 -3.52 9.93
CA LYS A 50 5.58 -2.91 11.27
C LYS A 50 6.30 -1.57 11.21
N ALA A 51 5.59 -0.47 11.51
CA ALA A 51 6.12 0.88 11.45
C ALA A 51 7.38 1.08 12.32
N SER A 52 7.41 0.44 13.50
CA SER A 52 8.56 0.53 14.42
C SER A 52 9.80 -0.23 13.94
N ALA A 53 9.63 -1.26 13.11
CA ALA A 53 10.73 -2.05 12.58
C ALA A 53 11.33 -1.44 11.31
N HIS A 54 10.51 -0.72 10.53
CA HIS A 54 10.88 -0.18 9.22
C HIS A 54 10.40 1.27 9.05
N PRO A 55 10.86 2.21 9.91
CA PRO A 55 10.42 3.59 9.85
C PRO A 55 10.75 4.21 8.48
N HIS A 56 9.79 4.97 7.93
CA HIS A 56 9.91 5.68 6.66
C HIS A 56 10.10 4.82 5.41
N MET A 57 10.00 3.49 5.48
CA MET A 57 10.26 2.61 4.33
C MET A 57 9.37 2.95 3.13
N PHE A 58 8.05 3.08 3.31
CA PHE A 58 7.13 3.37 2.20
C PHE A 58 7.19 4.82 1.73
N SER A 59 7.41 5.79 2.64
CA SER A 59 7.68 7.18 2.25
C SER A 59 8.91 7.28 1.33
N ARG A 60 9.99 6.53 1.62
CA ARG A 60 11.18 6.48 0.75
C ARG A 60 10.93 5.75 -0.57
N GLU A 61 10.12 4.69 -0.57
CA GLU A 61 9.72 4.01 -1.80
C GLU A 61 8.89 4.94 -2.69
N ALA A 62 7.96 5.70 -2.12
CA ALA A 62 7.15 6.68 -2.84
C ALA A 62 8.01 7.82 -3.43
N ASP A 63 8.96 8.36 -2.66
CA ASP A 63 9.94 9.33 -3.16
C ASP A 63 10.72 8.78 -4.36
N GLY A 64 11.21 7.53 -4.24
CA GLY A 64 11.96 6.86 -5.31
C GLY A 64 11.15 6.66 -6.58
N LEU A 65 9.91 6.18 -6.47
CA LEU A 65 9.00 6.00 -7.59
C LEU A 65 8.69 7.33 -8.27
N LYS A 66 8.46 8.40 -7.49
CA LYS A 66 8.25 9.75 -8.02
C LYS A 66 9.45 10.24 -8.82
N LEU A 67 10.66 10.11 -8.26
CA LEU A 67 11.89 10.51 -8.94
C LEU A 67 12.08 9.73 -10.26
N ILE A 68 11.81 8.43 -10.28
CA ILE A 68 11.90 7.63 -11.51
C ILE A 68 10.84 8.09 -12.52
N ALA A 69 9.59 8.34 -12.09
CA ALA A 69 8.52 8.82 -12.96
C ALA A 69 8.88 10.14 -13.64
N GLU A 70 9.52 11.06 -12.92
CA GLU A 70 9.97 12.36 -13.42
C GLU A 70 11.00 12.23 -14.57
N THR A 71 11.78 11.14 -14.58
CA THR A 71 12.75 10.89 -15.67
C THR A 71 12.09 10.54 -17.01
N LYS A 72 10.82 10.11 -17.00
CA LYS A 72 10.06 9.66 -18.18
C LYS A 72 10.79 8.58 -19.01
N THR A 73 11.65 7.79 -18.36
CA THR A 73 12.45 6.76 -19.03
C THR A 73 11.81 5.38 -18.98
N VAL A 74 11.14 5.05 -17.88
CA VAL A 74 10.45 3.77 -17.67
C VAL A 74 9.12 4.01 -16.97
N ASN A 75 8.14 3.19 -17.28
CA ASN A 75 6.85 3.21 -16.59
C ASN A 75 7.02 2.68 -15.16
N VAL A 76 6.47 3.40 -14.20
CA VAL A 76 6.42 3.03 -12.79
C VAL A 76 4.99 3.13 -12.26
N PRO A 77 4.62 2.38 -11.22
CA PRO A 77 3.31 2.52 -10.60
C PRO A 77 3.13 3.92 -9.98
N GLU A 78 1.91 4.45 -10.08
CA GLU A 78 1.50 5.65 -9.36
C GLU A 78 1.26 5.31 -7.87
N VAL A 79 1.77 6.17 -6.98
CA VAL A 79 1.53 6.05 -5.55
C VAL A 79 0.26 6.82 -5.19
N ILE A 80 -0.76 6.09 -4.73
CA ILE A 80 -2.07 6.67 -4.37
C ILE A 80 -2.06 7.20 -2.94
N LEU A 81 -1.50 6.44 -2.00
CA LEU A 81 -1.44 6.79 -0.58
C LEU A 81 -0.34 5.99 0.11
N GLU A 82 0.38 6.64 1.01
CA GLU A 82 1.26 6.00 2.01
C GLU A 82 0.92 6.55 3.41
N GLY A 83 1.23 5.79 4.45
CA GLY A 83 1.15 6.31 5.81
C GLY A 83 1.24 5.25 6.90
N ASN A 84 0.64 5.57 8.04
CA ASN A 84 0.59 4.70 9.21
C ASN A 84 -0.86 4.49 9.67
N ALA A 85 -1.17 3.27 10.07
CA ALA A 85 -2.41 2.91 10.73
C ALA A 85 -2.13 2.00 11.93
N GLY A 86 -2.28 2.54 13.14
CA GLY A 86 -1.87 1.86 14.37
C GLY A 86 -0.37 1.62 14.40
N ASN A 87 0.06 0.36 14.55
CA ASN A 87 1.46 -0.04 14.55
C ASN A 87 1.98 -0.48 13.17
N LEU A 88 1.16 -0.33 12.13
CA LEU A 88 1.50 -0.70 10.75
C LEU A 88 1.79 0.55 9.93
N SER A 89 2.77 0.43 9.04
CA SER A 89 3.01 1.37 7.94
C SER A 89 2.61 0.70 6.64
N PHE A 90 2.13 1.47 5.66
CA PHE A 90 1.69 1.01 4.34
C PHE A 90 2.00 2.05 3.27
#